data_AF-A0A2V7VFE2-F1
#
_entry.id   AF-A0A2V7VFE2-F1
#
_cell.length_a   1.000
_cell.length_b   1.000
_cell.length_c   1.000
_cell.angle_alpha   90.00
_cell.angle_beta   90.00
_cell.angle_gamma   90.00
#
_symmetry.space_group_name_H-M   'P 1'
#
loop_
_entity.id
_entity.type
_entity.pdbx_description
1 polymer ?
#
loop_
_entity_poly.entity_id
_entity_poly.type
_entity_poly.pdbx_seq_one_letter_code
_entity_poly.pdbx_strand_id
1 'polypeptide(L)'
;MSGPGKWALFVAIGTLASGCAGSGPLRTSARDAAKAPEDPVSRLIASADARLAGGQEQSRAGHLNRAREEFDRALDLYLNAPGGAYASPRVAEAYKRTLEAIQLSEFEALAAGDGFSENLPEPAAIDDVADLPLAAATPSEEARRVAEEALRTETNDVKIELNDEVLSCIDLYQGPLRDWFAEALARGGRYLPRIREVFHSEGIPQDLAYVALVESAFKTG
;
A
#
# COMPACT_ATOMS: atom_id res chain seq x y z
N MET A 1 -57.35 40.41 -11.88
CA MET A 1 -56.92 39.28 -12.73
C MET A 1 -56.84 38.04 -11.81
N SER A 2 -57.85 37.27 -11.42
CA SER A 2 -59.15 36.73 -11.92
C SER A 2 -59.09 35.79 -13.13
N GLY A 3 -59.01 34.47 -12.84
CA GLY A 3 -59.54 33.29 -13.56
C GLY A 3 -58.99 32.95 -14.96
N PRO A 4 -59.21 31.74 -15.54
CA PRO A 4 -60.21 30.68 -15.21
C PRO A 4 -59.57 29.28 -14.98
N GLY A 5 -60.19 28.22 -14.43
CA GLY A 5 -61.44 27.51 -14.77
C GLY A 5 -61.07 26.13 -15.37
N LYS A 6 -61.10 25.01 -14.61
CA LYS A 6 -62.19 24.03 -14.34
C LYS A 6 -62.68 23.18 -15.56
N TRP A 7 -63.05 21.93 -15.23
CA TRP A 7 -63.88 20.90 -15.95
C TRP A 7 -63.13 19.91 -16.85
N ALA A 8 -63.35 18.59 -16.87
CA ALA A 8 -64.54 17.77 -16.57
C ALA A 8 -64.09 16.32 -16.16
N LEU A 9 -64.68 15.63 -15.17
CA LEU A 9 -65.91 14.79 -15.20
C LEU A 9 -65.65 13.38 -15.82
N PHE A 10 -66.05 12.20 -15.31
CA PHE A 10 -66.59 11.64 -14.04
C PHE A 10 -66.94 10.14 -14.34
N VAL A 11 -67.32 9.38 -13.30
CA VAL A 11 -68.13 8.13 -13.30
C VAL A 11 -67.40 6.79 -13.59
N ALA A 12 -67.63 5.66 -12.91
CA ALA A 12 -68.17 5.31 -11.58
C ALA A 12 -68.14 3.76 -11.38
N ILE A 13 -68.38 3.35 -10.12
CA ILE A 13 -69.08 2.12 -9.68
C ILE A 13 -68.32 0.78 -9.75
N GLY A 14 -68.18 0.16 -8.57
CA GLY A 14 -67.82 -1.24 -8.41
C GLY A 14 -67.85 -1.75 -6.96
N THR A 15 -69.05 -1.76 -6.36
CA THR A 15 -69.58 -2.72 -5.36
C THR A 15 -68.82 -3.08 -4.07
N LEU A 16 -69.50 -2.80 -2.95
CA LEU A 16 -69.32 -3.41 -1.63
C LEU A 16 -69.70 -4.90 -1.64
N ALA A 17 -68.89 -5.74 -1.00
CA ALA A 17 -69.33 -6.99 -0.41
C ALA A 17 -68.91 -7.03 1.06
N SER A 18 -69.93 -7.12 1.91
CA SER A 18 -69.86 -7.26 3.37
C SER A 18 -69.45 -8.68 3.75
N GLY A 19 -68.64 -8.84 4.80
CA GLY A 19 -68.19 -10.16 5.27
C GLY A 19 -67.61 -10.14 6.69
N CYS A 20 -68.51 -10.27 7.66
CA CYS A 20 -68.40 -10.85 9.01
C CYS A 20 -67.27 -10.44 9.97
N ALA A 21 -67.70 -9.96 11.14
CA ALA A 21 -66.95 -9.79 12.37
C ALA A 21 -66.54 -11.12 13.03
N GLY A 22 -65.49 -11.06 13.86
CA GLY A 22 -65.44 -11.83 15.11
C GLY A 22 -64.20 -12.66 15.38
N SER A 23 -63.44 -12.23 16.40
CA SER A 23 -62.45 -12.96 17.22
C SER A 23 -61.13 -13.42 16.57
N GLY A 24 -60.04 -12.69 16.88
CA GLY A 24 -58.68 -13.27 16.92
C GLY A 24 -58.43 -14.03 18.24
N PRO A 25 -57.17 -14.42 18.56
CA PRO A 25 -55.97 -14.35 17.74
C PRO A 25 -55.22 -15.70 17.67
N LEU A 26 -54.61 -16.00 16.53
CA LEU A 26 -53.30 -16.66 16.51
C LEU A 26 -52.42 -15.87 15.56
N ARG A 27 -51.89 -14.75 16.08
CA ARG A 27 -50.63 -14.22 15.58
C ARG A 27 -49.56 -15.25 15.94
N THR A 28 -49.41 -16.27 15.12
CA THR A 28 -48.11 -16.91 14.99
C THR A 28 -47.19 -15.83 14.43
N SER A 29 -46.48 -15.21 15.35
CA SER A 29 -45.40 -14.30 15.10
C SER A 29 -44.47 -14.93 14.06
N ALA A 30 -44.47 -14.40 12.84
CA ALA A 30 -43.41 -14.62 11.85
C ALA A 30 -42.11 -13.92 12.28
N ARG A 31 -41.78 -14.01 13.57
CA ARG A 31 -40.57 -13.48 14.20
C ARG A 31 -39.76 -14.55 14.93
N ASP A 32 -40.15 -15.81 14.79
CA ASP A 32 -39.38 -16.98 15.25
C ASP A 32 -39.37 -18.08 14.18
N ALA A 33 -38.96 -17.71 12.96
CA ALA A 33 -38.26 -18.68 12.12
C ALA A 33 -36.82 -18.72 12.64
N ALA A 34 -36.62 -19.36 13.79
CA ALA A 34 -35.30 -19.66 14.31
C ALA A 34 -34.51 -20.38 13.20
N LYS A 35 -33.51 -19.69 12.65
CA LYS A 35 -32.59 -20.23 11.65
C LYS A 35 -32.06 -21.54 12.22
N ALA A 36 -32.36 -22.66 11.56
CA ALA A 36 -31.84 -23.97 11.96
C ALA A 36 -30.32 -23.85 12.22
N PRO A 37 -29.78 -24.51 13.26
CA PRO A 37 -28.37 -24.36 13.58
C PRO A 37 -27.54 -24.67 12.34
N GLU A 38 -26.86 -23.66 11.81
CA GLU A 38 -26.11 -23.80 10.57
C GLU A 38 -25.06 -24.89 10.75
N ASP A 39 -25.04 -25.80 9.77
CA ASP A 39 -24.06 -26.88 9.65
C ASP A 39 -22.64 -26.34 9.96
N PRO A 40 -21.86 -26.98 10.86
CA PRO A 40 -20.55 -26.50 11.27
C PRO A 40 -19.61 -26.18 10.10
N VAL A 41 -19.65 -26.98 9.03
CA VAL A 41 -18.85 -26.74 7.82
C VAL A 41 -19.31 -25.46 7.11
N SER A 42 -20.62 -25.21 7.04
CA SER A 42 -21.17 -23.99 6.46
C SER A 42 -20.75 -22.74 7.25
N ARG A 43 -20.73 -22.82 8.59
CA ARG A 43 -20.24 -21.73 9.45
C ARG A 43 -18.75 -21.47 9.30
N LEU A 44 -17.96 -22.54 9.17
CA LEU A 44 -16.52 -22.45 8.90
C LEU A 44 -16.26 -21.69 7.59
N ILE A 45 -16.90 -22.13 6.49
CA ILE A 45 -16.75 -21.51 5.16
C ILE A 45 -17.17 -20.04 5.21
N ALA A 46 -18.32 -19.73 5.82
CA ALA A 46 -18.79 -18.35 5.95
C ALA A 46 -17.81 -17.46 6.74
N SER A 47 -17.18 -18.00 7.78
CA SER A 47 -16.19 -17.27 8.58
C SER A 47 -14.92 -17.00 7.78
N ALA A 48 -14.45 -17.97 6.99
CA ALA A 48 -13.29 -17.80 6.13
C ALA A 48 -13.56 -16.83 4.97
N ASP A 49 -14.73 -16.91 4.35
CA ASP A 49 -15.17 -15.97 3.31
C ASP A 49 -15.22 -14.52 3.83
N ALA A 50 -15.66 -14.32 5.08
CA ALA A 50 -15.67 -12.98 5.70
C ALA A 50 -14.24 -12.42 5.90
N ARG A 51 -13.30 -13.27 6.32
CA ARG A 51 -11.88 -12.90 6.45
C ARG A 51 -11.26 -12.58 5.09
N LEU A 52 -11.52 -13.42 4.09
CA LEU A 52 -11.07 -13.17 2.72
C LEU A 52 -11.59 -11.84 2.18
N ALA A 53 -12.88 -11.53 2.38
CA ALA A 53 -13.46 -10.26 1.96
C ALA A 53 -12.81 -9.06 2.66
N GLY A 54 -12.52 -9.17 3.96
CA GLY A 54 -11.78 -8.17 4.72
C GLY A 54 -10.38 -7.94 4.16
N GLY A 55 -9.65 -9.01 3.85
CA GLY A 55 -8.31 -8.90 3.25
C GLY A 55 -8.33 -8.25 1.87
N GLN A 56 -9.33 -8.58 1.04
CA GLN A 56 -9.52 -7.93 -0.27
C GLN A 56 -9.83 -6.44 -0.14
N GLU A 57 -10.62 -6.04 0.86
CA GLU A 57 -10.88 -4.62 1.12
C GLU A 57 -9.63 -3.87 1.55
N GLN A 58 -8.83 -4.43 2.47
CA GLN A 58 -7.56 -3.86 2.88
C GLN A 58 -6.57 -3.76 1.71
N SER A 59 -6.52 -4.78 0.84
CA SER A 59 -5.67 -4.77 -0.35
C SER A 59 -6.06 -3.66 -1.32
N ARG A 60 -7.36 -3.45 -1.57
CA ARG A 60 -7.85 -2.34 -2.42
C ARG A 60 -7.58 -0.96 -1.82
N ALA A 61 -7.45 -0.88 -0.50
CA ALA A 61 -7.08 0.34 0.22
C ALA A 61 -5.55 0.54 0.33
N GLY A 62 -4.73 -0.35 -0.25
CA GLY A 62 -3.27 -0.31 -0.17
C GLY A 62 -2.69 -0.75 1.18
N HIS A 63 -3.51 -1.27 2.09
CA HIS A 63 -3.09 -1.76 3.41
C HIS A 63 -2.66 -3.23 3.33
N LEU A 64 -1.53 -3.49 2.66
CA LEU A 64 -1.11 -4.85 2.31
C LEU A 64 -0.79 -5.74 3.52
N ASN A 65 -0.25 -5.18 4.61
CA ASN A 65 0.05 -6.00 5.79
C ASN A 65 -1.25 -6.43 6.46
N ARG A 66 -2.22 -5.51 6.59
CA ARG A 66 -3.55 -5.85 7.09
C ARG A 66 -4.29 -6.82 6.18
N ALA A 67 -4.12 -6.70 4.86
CA ALA A 67 -4.67 -7.64 3.90
C ALA A 67 -4.12 -9.06 4.14
N ARG A 68 -2.79 -9.18 4.26
CA ARG A 68 -2.11 -10.45 4.55
C ARG A 68 -2.58 -11.07 5.87
N GLU A 69 -2.69 -10.27 6.93
CA GLU A 69 -3.18 -10.75 8.23
C GLU A 69 -4.62 -11.30 8.16
N GLU A 70 -5.51 -10.70 7.35
CA GLU A 70 -6.86 -11.22 7.16
C GLU A 70 -6.87 -12.48 6.28
N PHE A 71 -6.00 -12.56 5.26
CA PHE A 71 -5.81 -13.76 4.45
C PHE A 71 -5.29 -14.94 5.27
N ASP A 72 -4.26 -14.73 6.09
CA ASP A 72 -3.73 -15.76 7.00
C ASP A 72 -4.83 -16.26 7.95
N ARG A 73 -5.60 -15.33 8.54
CA ARG A 73 -6.75 -15.67 9.38
C ARG A 73 -7.85 -16.44 8.63
N ALA A 74 -8.03 -16.22 7.33
CA ALA A 74 -8.95 -17.01 6.52
C ALA A 74 -8.46 -18.46 6.33
N LEU A 75 -7.16 -18.65 6.06
CA LEU A 75 -6.56 -19.98 5.87
C LEU A 75 -6.47 -20.75 7.19
N ASP A 76 -6.13 -20.09 8.28
CA ASP A 76 -6.04 -20.67 9.63
C ASP A 76 -7.35 -21.31 10.07
N LEU A 77 -8.50 -20.78 9.67
CA LEU A 77 -9.79 -21.39 9.97
C LEU A 77 -9.88 -22.80 9.39
N TYR A 78 -9.43 -22.99 8.15
CA TYR A 78 -9.41 -24.31 7.51
C TYR A 78 -8.34 -25.22 8.09
N LEU A 79 -7.13 -24.70 8.33
CA LEU A 79 -6.00 -25.48 8.86
C LEU A 79 -6.28 -26.00 10.27
N ASN A 80 -6.97 -25.20 11.10
CA ASN A 80 -7.30 -25.54 12.48
C ASN A 80 -8.68 -26.20 12.65
N ALA A 81 -9.43 -26.40 11.57
CA ALA A 81 -10.70 -27.13 11.63
C ALA A 81 -10.48 -28.60 12.06
N PRO A 82 -11.48 -29.27 12.66
CA PRO A 82 -11.38 -30.70 12.97
C PRO A 82 -11.10 -31.53 11.71
N GLY A 83 -9.94 -32.22 11.67
CA GLY A 83 -9.46 -32.96 10.49
C GLY A 83 -8.70 -32.10 9.46
N GLY A 84 -8.51 -30.81 9.73
CA GLY A 84 -7.76 -29.86 8.92
C GLY A 84 -8.44 -29.48 7.60
N ALA A 85 -7.67 -28.79 6.75
CA ALA A 85 -8.16 -28.26 5.46
C ALA A 85 -8.63 -29.33 4.46
N TYR A 86 -8.25 -30.59 4.67
CA TYR A 86 -8.63 -31.73 3.81
C TYR A 86 -9.55 -32.74 4.50
N ALA A 87 -10.18 -32.38 5.63
CA ALA A 87 -11.05 -33.25 6.42
C ALA A 87 -12.21 -33.87 5.60
N SER A 88 -12.73 -33.13 4.62
CA SER A 88 -13.79 -33.58 3.73
C SER A 88 -13.65 -32.93 2.35
N PRO A 89 -14.25 -33.51 1.30
CA PRO A 89 -14.22 -32.92 -0.04
C PRO A 89 -14.74 -31.48 -0.07
N ARG A 90 -15.78 -31.18 0.74
CA ARG A 90 -16.39 -29.85 0.80
C ARG A 90 -15.46 -28.81 1.45
N VAL A 91 -14.75 -29.19 2.51
CA VAL A 91 -13.77 -28.29 3.18
C VAL A 91 -12.55 -28.08 2.29
N ALA A 92 -12.05 -29.16 1.65
CA ALA A 92 -10.92 -29.09 0.74
C ALA A 92 -11.19 -28.17 -0.46
N GLU A 93 -12.40 -28.26 -1.04
CA GLU A 93 -12.80 -27.39 -2.14
C GLU A 93 -12.88 -25.92 -1.71
N ALA A 94 -13.46 -25.64 -0.55
CA ALA A 94 -13.55 -24.29 -0.03
C ALA A 94 -12.16 -23.69 0.27
N TYR A 95 -11.27 -24.46 0.89
CA TYR A 95 -9.89 -24.05 1.15
C TYR A 95 -9.13 -23.72 -0.15
N LYS A 96 -9.22 -24.58 -1.17
CA LYS A 96 -8.60 -24.33 -2.49
C LYS A 96 -9.14 -23.07 -3.13
N ARG A 97 -10.46 -22.86 -3.12
CA ARG A 97 -11.09 -21.65 -3.64
C ARG A 97 -10.58 -20.39 -2.94
N THR A 98 -10.42 -20.44 -1.61
CA THR A 98 -9.87 -19.34 -0.83
C THR A 98 -8.41 -19.06 -1.21
N LEU A 99 -7.57 -20.09 -1.35
CA LEU A 99 -6.18 -19.92 -1.81
C LEU A 99 -6.10 -19.29 -3.20
N GLU A 100 -6.89 -19.79 -4.16
CA GLU A 100 -6.93 -19.25 -5.53
C GLU A 100 -7.35 -17.78 -5.54
N ALA A 101 -8.32 -17.41 -4.71
CA ALA A 101 -8.76 -16.02 -4.59
C ALA A 101 -7.67 -15.10 -4.00
N ILE A 102 -6.93 -15.57 -2.99
CA ILE A 102 -5.79 -14.84 -2.41
C ILE A 102 -4.70 -14.65 -3.47
N GLN A 103 -4.33 -15.72 -4.17
CA GLN A 103 -3.31 -15.66 -5.23
C GLN A 103 -3.66 -14.66 -6.34
N LEU A 104 -4.94 -14.63 -6.75
CA LEU A 104 -5.42 -13.65 -7.72
C LEU A 104 -5.32 -12.22 -7.18
N SER A 105 -5.75 -11.99 -5.93
CA SER A 105 -5.68 -10.66 -5.30
C SER A 105 -4.24 -10.17 -5.13
N GLU A 106 -3.31 -11.06 -4.77
CA GLU A 106 -1.88 -10.73 -4.68
C GLU A 106 -1.28 -10.41 -6.06
N PHE A 107 -1.64 -11.17 -7.09
CA PHE A 107 -1.20 -10.89 -8.46
C PHE A 107 -1.73 -9.55 -8.98
N GLU A 108 -2.98 -9.20 -8.67
CA GLU A 108 -3.56 -7.89 -8.98
C GLU A 108 -2.83 -6.76 -8.26
N ALA A 109 -2.51 -6.92 -6.97
CA ALA A 109 -1.72 -5.95 -6.21
C ALA A 109 -0.30 -5.78 -6.76
N LEU A 110 0.36 -6.86 -7.17
CA LEU A 110 1.67 -6.85 -7.83
C LEU A 110 1.61 -6.11 -9.18
N ALA A 111 0.60 -6.38 -10.00
CA ALA A 111 0.41 -5.71 -11.29
C ALA A 111 0.12 -4.21 -11.14
N ALA A 112 -0.52 -3.81 -10.03
CA ALA A 112 -0.79 -2.41 -9.70
C ALA A 112 0.46 -1.65 -9.18
N GLY A 113 1.58 -2.34 -8.92
CA GLY A 113 2.79 -1.74 -8.35
C GLY A 113 2.81 -1.70 -6.82
N ASP A 114 1.71 -2.08 -6.18
CA ASP A 114 1.51 -2.11 -4.73
C ASP A 114 1.78 -3.52 -4.15
N GLY A 115 2.62 -4.34 -4.77
CA GLY A 115 2.75 -5.76 -4.37
C GLY A 115 3.83 -6.06 -3.33
N PHE A 116 4.69 -5.09 -3.00
CA PHE A 116 5.91 -5.35 -2.22
C PHE A 116 6.07 -4.50 -0.95
N SER A 117 5.19 -3.54 -0.68
CA SER A 117 5.33 -2.69 0.50
C SER A 117 4.03 -2.04 0.94
N GLU A 118 3.66 -2.20 2.23
CA GLU A 118 2.82 -1.22 2.92
C GLU A 118 3.73 -0.03 3.24
N ASN A 119 4.24 0.64 2.20
CA ASN A 119 4.96 1.87 2.43
C ASN A 119 3.90 2.90 2.79
N LEU A 120 3.80 3.23 4.09
CA LEU A 120 3.81 4.66 4.38
C LEU A 120 4.96 5.22 3.53
N PRO A 121 4.74 6.22 2.67
CA PRO A 121 5.85 6.86 2.00
C PRO A 121 6.72 7.42 3.13
N GLU A 122 7.74 6.66 3.52
CA GLU A 122 8.87 7.23 4.20
C GLU A 122 9.53 8.02 3.07
N PRO A 123 9.47 9.36 3.11
CA PRO A 123 10.10 10.15 2.06
C PRO A 123 11.54 9.66 1.96
N ALA A 124 11.94 9.27 0.75
CA ALA A 124 13.34 8.99 0.52
C ALA A 124 14.13 10.20 1.00
N ALA A 125 15.36 10.02 1.50
CA ALA A 125 16.10 11.18 1.99
C ALA A 125 16.32 12.26 0.90
N ILE A 126 16.22 11.86 -0.38
CA ILE A 126 16.19 12.75 -1.54
C ILE A 126 14.86 13.51 -1.70
N ASP A 127 13.74 13.02 -1.18
CA ASP A 127 12.44 13.71 -1.20
C ASP A 127 12.42 14.92 -0.26
N ASP A 128 13.18 14.89 0.85
CA ASP A 128 13.42 16.08 1.70
C ASP A 128 14.11 17.22 0.92
N VAL A 129 14.73 16.87 -0.21
CA VAL A 129 15.56 17.75 -1.05
C VAL A 129 14.90 18.01 -2.41
N ALA A 130 13.96 17.18 -2.85
CA ALA A 130 13.35 17.21 -4.18
C ALA A 130 12.49 18.47 -4.41
N ASP A 131 11.93 19.04 -3.36
CA ASP A 131 11.14 20.29 -3.41
C ASP A 131 12.02 21.55 -3.49
N LEU A 132 13.35 21.43 -3.35
CA LEU A 132 14.24 22.56 -3.57
C LEU A 132 14.32 22.84 -5.07
N PRO A 133 14.14 24.10 -5.50
CA PRO A 133 14.24 24.44 -6.89
C PRO A 133 15.67 24.16 -7.36
N LEU A 134 15.87 23.05 -8.07
CA LEU A 134 17.01 22.76 -8.96
C LEU A 134 17.12 23.79 -10.12
N ALA A 135 16.42 24.91 -10.00
CA ALA A 135 16.27 25.92 -11.03
C ALA A 135 17.59 26.68 -11.22
N ALA A 136 18.35 26.24 -12.22
CA ALA A 136 19.07 27.11 -13.15
C ALA A 136 19.99 28.17 -12.52
N ALA A 137 20.70 27.83 -11.45
CA ALA A 137 21.81 28.66 -10.99
C ALA A 137 23.02 28.38 -11.90
N THR A 138 23.50 29.41 -12.59
CA THR A 138 24.84 29.36 -13.20
C THR A 138 25.83 28.96 -12.11
N PRO A 139 26.59 27.87 -12.29
CA PRO A 139 27.50 27.42 -11.25
C PRO A 139 28.48 28.52 -10.88
N SER A 140 28.78 28.65 -9.59
CA SER A 140 29.72 29.65 -9.13
C SER A 140 31.13 29.33 -9.65
N GLU A 141 31.87 30.37 -10.06
CA GLU A 141 33.29 30.24 -10.42
C GLU A 141 34.12 29.68 -9.24
N GLU A 142 33.65 29.92 -8.02
CA GLU A 142 34.22 29.34 -6.80
C GLU A 142 34.05 27.81 -6.77
N ALA A 143 32.83 27.30 -6.98
CA ALA A 143 32.58 25.86 -7.02
C ALA A 143 33.35 25.18 -8.14
N ARG A 144 33.46 25.80 -9.32
CA ARG A 144 34.31 25.30 -10.40
C ARG A 144 35.77 25.18 -9.95
N ARG A 145 36.33 26.24 -9.38
CA ARG A 145 37.73 26.25 -8.92
C ARG A 145 37.98 25.17 -7.86
N VAL A 146 37.10 25.08 -6.86
CA VAL A 146 37.22 24.09 -5.77
C VAL A 146 37.08 22.66 -6.30
N ALA A 147 36.13 22.40 -7.21
CA ALA A 147 35.93 21.08 -7.81
C ALA A 147 37.13 20.66 -8.67
N GLU A 148 37.68 21.57 -9.48
CA GLU A 148 38.88 21.30 -10.29
C GLU A 148 40.13 21.04 -9.44
N GLU A 149 40.29 21.77 -8.33
CA GLU A 149 41.36 21.53 -7.37
C GLU A 149 41.20 20.15 -6.71
N ALA A 150 40.00 19.83 -6.22
CA ALA A 150 39.70 18.54 -5.60
C ALA A 150 39.97 17.37 -6.56
N LEU A 151 39.57 17.47 -7.84
CA LEU A 151 39.86 16.43 -8.83
C LEU A 151 41.35 16.28 -9.15
N ARG A 152 42.16 17.30 -8.90
CA ARG A 152 43.61 17.25 -9.09
C ARG A 152 44.32 16.62 -7.89
N THR A 153 43.79 16.81 -6.68
CA THR A 153 44.44 16.38 -5.44
C THR A 153 43.94 15.03 -4.93
N GLU A 154 42.65 14.74 -5.13
CA GLU A 154 42.01 13.52 -4.63
C GLU A 154 42.15 12.37 -5.62
N THR A 155 42.28 11.15 -5.08
CA THR A 155 42.28 9.92 -5.88
C THR A 155 40.89 9.30 -5.82
N ASN A 156 40.20 9.23 -6.96
CA ASN A 156 38.90 8.58 -7.10
C ASN A 156 39.02 7.32 -7.95
N ASP A 157 38.35 6.24 -7.58
CA ASP A 157 38.32 4.99 -8.35
C ASP A 157 37.17 4.93 -9.37
N VAL A 158 36.39 6.01 -9.45
CA VAL A 158 35.40 6.28 -10.48
C VAL A 158 35.82 7.49 -11.32
N LYS A 159 35.50 7.46 -12.62
CA LYS A 159 35.72 8.61 -13.50
C LYS A 159 34.72 9.71 -13.14
N ILE A 160 35.21 10.83 -12.64
CA ILE A 160 34.40 12.02 -12.37
C ILE A 160 34.57 13.01 -13.53
N GLU A 161 33.46 13.44 -14.12
CA GLU A 161 33.43 14.47 -15.14
C GLU A 161 32.73 15.71 -14.58
N LEU A 162 33.36 16.89 -14.70
CA LEU A 162 32.73 18.15 -14.35
C LEU A 162 31.94 18.69 -15.54
N ASN A 163 30.63 18.82 -15.34
CA ASN A 163 29.75 19.57 -16.21
C ASN A 163 29.00 20.61 -15.36
N ASP A 164 28.24 21.49 -16.00
CA ASP A 164 27.56 22.57 -15.28
C ASP A 164 26.50 22.04 -14.31
N GLU A 165 25.85 20.90 -14.60
CA GLU A 165 24.89 20.27 -13.69
C GLU A 165 25.55 19.77 -12.40
N VAL A 166 26.71 19.11 -12.52
CA VAL A 166 27.51 18.65 -11.38
C VAL A 166 27.95 19.84 -10.52
N LEU A 167 28.38 20.93 -11.15
CA LEU A 167 28.79 22.14 -10.42
C LEU A 167 27.60 22.80 -9.70
N SER A 168 26.41 22.84 -10.30
CA SER A 168 25.19 23.29 -9.63
C SER A 168 24.83 22.42 -8.42
N CYS A 169 25.01 21.10 -8.51
CA CYS A 169 24.83 20.19 -7.37
C CYS A 169 25.85 20.46 -6.25
N ILE A 170 27.11 20.75 -6.61
CA ILE A 170 28.14 21.14 -5.64
C ILE A 170 27.73 22.42 -4.91
N ASP A 171 27.30 23.46 -5.63
CA ASP A 171 26.81 24.71 -5.02
C ASP A 171 25.63 24.44 -4.07
N LEU A 172 24.70 23.57 -4.45
CA LEU A 172 23.55 23.20 -3.63
C LEU A 172 23.96 22.52 -2.32
N TYR A 173 24.81 21.49 -2.40
CA TYR A 173 25.33 20.77 -1.24
C TYR A 173 26.30 21.60 -0.40
N GLN A 174 26.96 22.59 -0.99
CA GLN A 174 27.83 23.49 -0.26
C GLN A 174 27.10 24.68 0.37
N GLY A 175 25.89 25.01 -0.11
CA GLY A 175 25.05 26.09 0.38
C GLY A 175 23.79 25.58 1.09
N PRO A 176 22.58 25.69 0.50
CA PRO A 176 21.31 25.41 1.18
C PRO A 176 21.19 24.01 1.81
N LEU A 177 21.86 23.00 1.23
CA LEU A 177 21.83 21.62 1.71
C LEU A 177 23.04 21.22 2.53
N ARG A 178 23.89 22.17 2.93
CA ARG A 178 25.12 21.88 3.66
C ARG A 178 24.88 21.05 4.91
N ASP A 179 23.89 21.44 5.71
CA ASP A 179 23.60 20.80 6.99
C ASP A 179 23.07 19.37 6.77
N TRP A 180 22.12 19.20 5.85
CA TRP A 180 21.61 17.89 5.46
C TRP A 180 22.72 16.94 4.99
N PHE A 181 23.62 17.43 4.11
CA PHE A 181 24.72 16.64 3.57
C PHE A 181 25.74 16.27 4.65
N ALA A 182 26.04 17.19 5.56
CA ALA A 182 26.92 16.94 6.69
C ALA A 182 26.34 15.89 7.66
N GLU A 183 25.04 15.95 7.95
CA GLU A 183 24.38 14.95 8.77
C GLU A 183 24.33 13.57 8.09
N ALA A 184 24.09 13.52 6.78
CA ALA A 184 24.12 12.30 5.99
C ALA A 184 25.51 11.64 6.02
N LEU A 185 26.57 12.44 5.86
CA LEU A 185 27.96 11.97 6.02
C LEU A 185 28.24 11.49 7.44
N ALA A 186 27.78 12.21 8.47
CA ALA A 186 27.98 11.82 9.87
C ALA A 186 27.34 10.46 10.17
N ARG A 187 26.11 10.22 9.68
CA ARG A 187 25.46 8.90 9.76
C ARG A 187 26.21 7.85 8.95
N GLY A 188 26.65 8.20 7.74
CA GLY A 188 27.42 7.32 6.86
C GLY A 188 28.76 6.88 7.42
N GLY A 189 29.37 7.66 8.31
CA GLY A 189 30.66 7.35 8.93
C GLY A 189 30.73 5.98 9.60
N ARG A 190 29.61 5.46 10.13
CA ARG A 190 29.55 4.12 10.73
C ARG A 190 29.55 2.97 9.70
N TYR A 191 29.17 3.26 8.45
CA TYR A 191 28.94 2.28 7.40
C TYR A 191 29.99 2.29 6.30
N LEU A 192 30.46 3.46 5.90
CA LEU A 192 31.39 3.66 4.80
C LEU A 192 32.64 2.77 4.90
N PRO A 193 33.30 2.58 6.06
CA PRO A 193 34.46 1.70 6.14
C PRO A 193 34.14 0.26 5.73
N ARG A 194 33.01 -0.28 6.18
CA ARG A 194 32.61 -1.66 5.88
C ARG A 194 32.15 -1.82 4.43
N ILE A 195 31.41 -0.84 3.90
CA ILE A 195 30.97 -0.86 2.49
C ILE A 195 32.19 -0.86 1.57
N ARG A 196 33.16 0.04 1.82
CA ARG A 196 34.39 0.13 1.03
C ARG A 196 35.24 -1.13 1.13
N GLU A 197 35.34 -1.73 2.32
CA GLU A 197 36.02 -3.02 2.51
C GLU A 197 35.39 -4.14 1.66
N VAL A 198 34.06 -4.27 1.69
CA VAL A 198 33.34 -5.26 0.88
C VAL A 198 33.50 -4.97 -0.62
N PHE A 199 33.39 -3.71 -1.04
CA PHE A 199 33.57 -3.35 -2.44
C PHE A 199 34.98 -3.70 -2.91
N HIS A 200 36.00 -3.42 -2.09
CA HIS A 200 37.37 -3.83 -2.39
C HIS A 200 37.51 -5.36 -2.53
N SER A 201 36.91 -6.16 -1.64
CA SER A 201 37.01 -7.62 -1.73
C SER A 201 36.29 -8.21 -2.95
N GLU A 202 35.23 -7.54 -3.42
CA GLU A 202 34.45 -7.94 -4.60
C GLU A 202 34.97 -7.33 -5.91
N GLY A 203 36.04 -6.53 -5.87
CA GLY A 203 36.59 -5.85 -7.05
C GLY A 203 35.70 -4.72 -7.59
N ILE A 204 34.84 -4.16 -6.75
CA ILE A 204 33.94 -3.03 -7.05
C ILE A 204 34.65 -1.70 -6.66
N PRO A 205 34.50 -0.61 -7.44
CA PRO A 205 34.98 0.71 -7.05
C PRO A 205 34.41 1.14 -5.70
N GLN A 206 35.27 1.50 -4.76
CA GLN A 206 34.94 1.88 -3.39
C GLN A 206 34.18 3.20 -3.31
N ASP A 207 34.42 4.13 -4.22
CA ASP A 207 33.74 5.44 -4.19
C ASP A 207 32.26 5.34 -4.56
N LEU A 208 31.82 4.22 -5.13
CA LEU A 208 30.39 3.90 -5.26
C LEU A 208 29.68 3.81 -3.90
N ALA A 209 30.41 3.68 -2.79
CA ALA A 209 29.84 3.72 -1.45
C ALA A 209 29.07 5.02 -1.16
N TYR A 210 29.42 6.12 -1.85
CA TYR A 210 28.72 7.40 -1.71
C TYR A 210 27.38 7.46 -2.46
N VAL A 211 27.08 6.51 -3.35
CA VAL A 211 25.73 6.39 -3.93
C VAL A 211 24.69 6.16 -2.83
N ALA A 212 25.02 5.34 -1.83
CA ALA A 212 24.15 5.10 -0.68
C ALA A 212 23.83 6.39 0.11
N LEU A 213 24.72 7.40 0.08
CA LEU A 213 24.47 8.70 0.70
C LEU A 213 23.33 9.43 0.00
N VAL A 214 23.30 9.43 -1.34
CA VAL A 214 22.26 10.10 -2.12
C VAL A 214 20.94 9.36 -2.00
N GLU A 215 20.97 8.02 -2.07
CA GLU A 215 19.76 7.19 -2.06
C GLU A 215 19.06 7.14 -0.70
N SER A 216 19.84 7.10 0.40
CA SER A 216 19.29 6.83 1.74
C SER A 216 19.66 7.86 2.80
N ALA A 217 20.65 8.72 2.52
CA ALA A 217 21.33 9.55 3.52
C ALA A 217 21.75 8.77 4.78
N PHE A 218 21.93 7.46 4.65
CA PHE A 218 22.18 6.52 5.75
C PHE A 218 21.17 6.60 6.90
N LYS A 219 19.91 6.94 6.61
CA LYS A 219 18.81 6.81 7.57
C LYS A 219 18.55 5.32 7.83
N THR A 220 18.44 4.95 9.11
CA THR A 220 17.85 3.67 9.50
C THR A 220 16.44 3.99 9.93
N GLY A 221 15.44 3.53 9.15
CA GLY A 221 14.03 3.64 9.51
C GLY A 221 13.68 2.94 10.82
#